data_AF-A0A800JJ48-F1
#
_entry.id   AF-A0A800JJ48-F1
#
_cell.length_a   1.000
_cell.length_b   1.000
_cell.length_c   1.000
_cell.angle_alpha   90.00
_cell.angle_beta   90.00
_cell.angle_gamma   90.00
#
_symmetry.space_group_name_H-M   'P 1'
#
loop_
_entity.id
_entity.type
_entity.pdbx_description
1 polymer ?
#
loop_
_entity_poly.entity_id
_entity_poly.type
_entity_poly.pdbx_seq_one_letter_code
_entity_poly.pdbx_strand_id
1 'polypeptide(L)' 'MILNDPVNLMSFVTLILRRIFGYSEEKATDLMLKVHSEGSAIVWTGEREKAELYVQQLQTHQLYAVMEPID' A
#
# COMPACT_ATOMS: atom_id res chain seq x y z
N MET A 1 -4.14 -3.08 -3.54
CA MET A 1 -2.81 -2.69 -4.02
C MET A 1 -2.64 -1.18 -3.92
N ILE A 2 -1.39 -0.71 -3.90
CA ILE A 2 -1.04 0.71 -4.01
C ILE A 2 -0.44 0.95 -5.39
N LEU A 3 -0.73 2.11 -5.98
CA LEU A 3 -0.27 2.57 -7.27
C LEU A 3 0.76 3.69 -7.06
N ASN A 4 1.79 3.72 -7.89
CA ASN A 4 2.83 4.74 -7.83
C ASN A 4 2.28 6.12 -8.18
N ASP A 5 2.80 7.16 -7.54
CA ASP A 5 2.42 8.54 -7.79
C ASP A 5 3.63 9.48 -7.65
N PRO A 6 3.62 10.67 -8.27
CA PRO A 6 4.75 11.60 -8.23
C PRO A 6 4.77 12.51 -6.99
N VAL A 7 3.82 12.38 -6.07
CA VAL A 7 3.61 13.32 -4.95
C VAL A 7 4.17 12.77 -3.65
N ASN A 8 3.98 11.48 -3.38
CA ASN A 8 4.34 10.86 -2.12
C ASN A 8 5.81 10.43 -2.07
N LEU A 9 6.50 10.77 -0.98
CA LEU A 9 7.88 10.33 -0.75
C LEU A 9 7.93 8.84 -0.41
N MET A 10 8.98 8.16 -0.86
CA MET A 10 9.26 6.74 -0.53
C MET A 10 9.23 6.46 0.99
N SER A 11 9.83 7.35 1.78
CA SER A 11 9.85 7.24 3.24
C SER A 11 8.46 7.37 3.85
N PHE A 12 7.60 8.21 3.26
CA PHE A 12 6.22 8.38 3.68
C PHE A 12 5.39 7.13 3.38
N VAL A 13 5.48 6.58 2.17
CA VAL A 13 4.81 5.33 1.78
C VAL A 13 5.21 4.20 2.72
N THR A 14 6.52 4.04 2.98
CA THR A 14 7.06 3.03 3.91
C THR A 14 6.48 3.19 5.31
N LEU A 15 6.42 4.41 5.85
CA LEU A 15 5.85 4.69 7.16
C LEU A 15 4.36 4.31 7.24
N ILE A 16 3.57 4.64 6.22
CA ILE A 16 2.14 4.33 6.20
C ILE A 16 1.89 2.83 6.12
N LEU A 17 2.67 2.09 5.31
CA LEU A 17 2.58 0.64 5.24
C LEU A 17 2.86 -0.03 6.59
N ARG A 18 3.85 0.45 7.33
CA ARG A 18 4.14 -0.02 8.69
C ARG A 18 2.98 0.27 9.65
N ARG A 19 2.42 1.47 9.60
CA ARG A 19 1.34 1.90 10.52
C ARG A 19 0.04 1.14 10.29
N ILE A 20 -0.36 0.94 9.04
CA ILE A 20 -1.64 0.31 8.69
C ILE A 20 -1.57 -1.21 8.86
N PHE A 21 -0.50 -1.84 8.38
CA PHE A 21 -0.42 -3.31 8.31
C PHE A 21 0.43 -3.95 9.41
N GLY A 22 1.11 -3.14 10.24
CA GLY A 22 2.01 -3.64 11.28
C GLY A 22 3.26 -4.31 10.72
N TYR A 23 3.63 -4.02 9.46
CA TYR A 23 4.79 -4.64 8.82
C TYR A 23 6.11 -4.15 9.43
N SER A 24 7.13 -5.01 9.34
CA SER A 24 8.51 -4.62 9.61
C SER A 24 8.96 -3.52 8.64
N GLU A 25 10.00 -2.79 9.02
CA GLU A 25 10.60 -1.76 8.17
C GLU A 25 11.10 -2.34 6.84
N GLU A 26 11.75 -3.50 6.89
CA GLU A 26 12.23 -4.24 5.73
C GLU A 26 11.08 -4.56 4.76
N LYS A 27 10.03 -5.23 5.23
CA LYS A 27 8.88 -5.60 4.37
C LYS A 27 8.18 -4.38 3.79
N ALA A 28 8.01 -3.32 4.57
CA ALA A 28 7.39 -2.09 4.09
C ALA A 28 8.26 -1.39 3.03
N THR A 29 9.58 -1.41 3.21
CA THR A 29 10.54 -0.87 2.24
C THR A 29 10.51 -1.65 0.94
N ASP A 30 10.49 -2.99 0.99
CA ASP A 30 10.41 -3.83 -0.20
C ASP A 30 9.13 -3.58 -0.99
N LEU A 31 7.99 -3.50 -0.31
CA LEU A 31 6.70 -3.20 -0.94
C LEU A 31 6.70 -1.79 -1.56
N MET A 32 7.25 -0.80 -0.86
CA MET A 32 7.38 0.55 -1.39
C MET A 32 8.27 0.59 -2.63
N LEU A 33 9.43 -0.06 -2.61
CA LEU A 33 10.33 -0.14 -3.76
C LEU A 33 9.62 -0.80 -4.94
N LYS A 34 8.84 -1.85 -4.70
CA LYS A 34 8.03 -2.50 -5.71
C LYS A 34 7.01 -1.53 -6.35
N VAL A 35 6.28 -0.76 -5.53
CA VAL A 35 5.39 0.29 -6.05
C VAL A 35 6.18 1.26 -6.93
N HIS A 36 7.34 1.74 -6.47
CA HIS A 36 8.13 2.72 -7.21
C HIS A 36 8.66 2.18 -8.55
N SER A 37 9.18 0.95 -8.57
CA SER A 37 9.83 0.37 -9.76
C SER A 37 8.86 -0.28 -10.74
N GLU A 38 7.79 -0.90 -10.24
CA GLU A 38 6.83 -1.66 -11.05
C GLU A 38 5.53 -0.90 -11.31
N GLY A 39 5.37 0.28 -10.70
CA GLY A 39 4.17 1.11 -10.81
C GLY A 39 3.05 0.72 -9.84
N SER A 40 3.08 -0.49 -9.27
CA SER A 40 2.12 -0.92 -8.26
C SER A 40 2.63 -2.09 -7.41
N ALA A 41 1.98 -2.33 -6.27
CA ALA A 41 2.21 -3.53 -5.47
C ALA A 41 0.96 -3.96 -4.69
N ILE A 42 0.71 -5.27 -4.63
CA ILE A 42 -0.25 -5.85 -3.70
C ILE A 42 0.35 -5.78 -2.29
N VAL A 43 -0.26 -4.96 -1.43
CA VAL A 43 0.22 -4.72 -0.06
C VAL A 43 -0.53 -5.55 0.99
N TRP A 44 -1.69 -6.11 0.63
CA TRP A 44 -2.50 -6.96 1.50
C TRP A 44 -3.49 -7.79 0.67
N THR A 45 -3.83 -8.99 1.15
CA THR A 45 -4.82 -9.91 0.55
C THR A 45 -5.69 -10.54 1.64
N GLY A 46 -6.96 -10.79 1.36
CA GLY A 46 -7.88 -11.46 2.28
C GLY A 46 -9.33 -11.11 1.99
N GLU A 47 -10.17 -11.16 3.02
CA GLU A 47 -11.61 -10.88 2.92
C GLU A 47 -11.90 -9.47 2.41
N ARG A 48 -12.95 -9.37 1.58
CA ARG A 48 -13.36 -8.12 0.90
C ARG A 48 -13.60 -6.97 1.88
N GLU A 49 -14.32 -7.21 2.97
CA GLU A 49 -14.65 -6.17 3.96
C GLU A 49 -13.39 -5.52 4.57
N LYS A 50 -12.38 -6.33 4.89
CA LYS A 50 -11.09 -5.81 5.37
C LYS A 50 -10.31 -5.10 4.27
N ALA A 51 -10.35 -5.60 3.03
CA ALA A 51 -9.73 -4.92 1.90
C ALA A 51 -10.32 -3.51 1.70
N GLU A 52 -11.65 -3.37 1.79
CA GLU A 52 -12.35 -2.08 1.70
C GLU A 52 -11.88 -1.11 2.78
N LEU A 53 -11.78 -1.58 4.04
CA LEU A 53 -11.25 -0.77 5.15
C LEU A 53 -9.81 -0.29 4.88
N TYR A 54 -8.93 -1.18 4.42
CA TYR A 54 -7.54 -0.82 4.15
C TYR A 54 -7.41 0.17 2.99
N VAL A 55 -8.22 0.03 1.93
CA VAL A 55 -8.26 1.02 0.84
C VAL A 55 -8.65 2.39 1.38
N GLN A 56 -9.68 2.49 2.22
CA GLN A 56 -10.09 3.76 2.83
C GLN A 56 -8.99 4.38 3.71
N GLN A 57 -8.29 3.58 4.51
CA GLN A 57 -7.19 4.05 5.36
C GLN A 57 -6.03 4.59 4.51
N LEU A 58 -5.64 3.88 3.45
CA LEU A 58 -4.58 4.31 2.54
C LEU A 58 -4.94 5.61 1.82
N GLN A 59 -6.17 5.73 1.32
CA GLN A 59 -6.65 6.93 0.63
C GLN A 59 -6.77 8.14 1.56
N THR A 60 -7.09 7.94 2.84
CA THR A 60 -7.06 9.00 3.88
C THR A 60 -5.65 9.57 4.04
N HIS A 61 -4.62 8.77 3.79
CA HIS A 61 -3.22 9.19 3.75
C HIS A 61 -2.76 9.63 2.36
N GLN A 62 -3.69 9.93 1.44
CA GLN A 62 -3.41 10.40 0.07
C GLN A 62 -2.58 9.42 -0.77
N LEU A 63 -2.56 8.13 -0.40
CA LEU A 63 -1.98 7.09 -1.24
C LEU A 63 -3.03 6.61 -2.23
N TYR A 64 -2.65 6.47 -3.50
CA TYR A 64 -3.57 5.93 -4.49
C TYR A 64 -3.66 4.41 -4.34
N ALA A 65 -4.82 3.92 -3.88
CA ALA A 65 -5.05 2.52 -3.57
C ALA A 65 -6.36 2.01 -4.17
N VAL A 66 -6.33 0.77 -4.66
CA VAL A 66 -7.49 0.04 -5.20
C VAL A 66 -7.50 -1.40 -4.68
N MET A 67 -8.65 -2.06 -4.68
CA MET A 67 -8.78 -3.50 -4.43
C MET A 67 -9.30 -4.20 -5.67
N GLU A 68 -8.84 -5.42 -5.89
CA GLU A 68 -9.22 -6.25 -7.03
C GLU A 68 -9.43 -7.68 -6.55
N PRO A 69 -10.36 -8.44 -7.17
CA PRO A 69 -10.43 -9.89 -6.98
C PRO A 69 -9.10 -10.53 -7.36
N ILE A 70 -8.73 -11.60 -6.65
CA ILE A 70 -7.60 -12.46 -7.06
C ILE A 70 -8.20 -13.54 -7.96
N ASP A 71 -7.69 -13.63 -9.19
CA ASP A 71 -7.99 -14.72 -10.13
C ASP A 71 -7.28 -16.03 -9.73
#